data_AF-A0A2R6IPP3-F1
#
_entry.id   AF-A0A2R6IPP3-F1
#
_cell.length_a   1.000
_cell.length_b   1.000
_cell.length_c   1.000
_cell.angle_alpha   90.00
_cell.angle_beta   90.00
_cell.angle_gamma   90.00
#
_symmetry.space_group_name_H-M   'P 1'
#
loop_
_entity.id
_entity.type
_entity.pdbx_description
1 polymer ?
#
loop_
_entity_poly.entity_id
_entity_poly.type
_entity_poly.pdbx_seq_one_letter_code
_entity_poly.pdbx_strand_id
1 'polypeptide(L)'
;MPRNQQSKSNDSAQLSVRCDPELKDDYQDVLDERGDSMSDDLRRHMETVVRRARSREATEEFRPDGETLARVYDALLAFAGDSLKLTLNYYDSAIANEADVKKGSLDAFTHRLQREGYVNLSGDGPTVRRSNTYVRVKPPAADPEEWVHRHRTVAERRRARRGGVPADD
;
A
#
# COMPACT_ATOMS: atom_id res chain seq x y z
N MET A 1 -32.10 -23.05 32.91
CA MET A 1 -31.74 -21.69 32.42
C MET A 1 -30.23 -21.61 32.27
N PRO A 2 -29.63 -21.93 31.10
CA PRO A 2 -28.21 -21.70 30.87
C PRO A 2 -27.94 -20.25 30.43
N ARG A 3 -26.95 -19.63 31.06
CA ARG A 3 -26.48 -18.26 30.83
C ARG A 3 -25.87 -18.11 29.43
N ASN A 4 -26.35 -17.09 28.73
CA ASN A 4 -25.80 -16.56 27.49
C ASN A 4 -24.38 -16.00 27.75
N GLN A 5 -23.33 -16.70 27.34
CA GLN A 5 -21.98 -16.11 27.29
C GLN A 5 -21.87 -15.28 26.01
N GLN A 6 -21.71 -13.98 26.18
CA GLN A 6 -21.31 -13.08 25.11
C GLN A 6 -19.90 -13.46 24.62
N SER A 7 -19.80 -13.95 23.40
CA SER A 7 -18.53 -14.11 22.70
C SER A 7 -17.88 -12.75 22.52
N LYS A 8 -16.85 -12.44 23.31
CA LYS A 8 -15.88 -11.38 23.00
C LYS A 8 -15.16 -11.77 21.71
N SER A 9 -15.23 -10.94 20.67
CA SER A 9 -14.48 -11.15 19.43
C SER A 9 -12.97 -11.17 19.73
N ASN A 10 -12.36 -12.35 19.70
CA ASN A 10 -10.91 -12.54 19.72
C ASN A 10 -10.36 -12.37 18.29
N ASP A 11 -10.41 -11.15 17.75
CA ASP A 11 -9.85 -10.88 16.43
C ASP A 11 -8.35 -10.58 16.55
N SER A 12 -7.57 -11.61 16.88
CA SER A 12 -6.11 -11.55 16.86
C SER A 12 -5.61 -12.08 15.51
N ALA A 13 -5.09 -11.19 14.67
CA ALA A 13 -4.44 -11.58 13.42
C ALA A 13 -2.97 -11.97 13.66
N GLN A 14 -2.54 -13.09 13.08
CA GLN A 14 -1.15 -13.54 13.12
C GLN A 14 -0.42 -13.12 11.83
N LEU A 15 0.79 -12.56 11.97
CA LEU A 15 1.63 -12.12 10.86
C LEU A 15 2.99 -12.83 10.94
N SER A 16 3.52 -13.26 9.79
CA SER A 16 4.92 -13.70 9.67
C SER A 16 5.68 -12.71 8.79
N VAL A 17 6.79 -12.20 9.31
CA VAL A 17 7.65 -11.22 8.64
C VAL A 17 9.00 -11.85 8.38
N ARG A 18 9.51 -11.68 7.16
CA ARG A 18 10.89 -12.04 6.82
C ARG A 18 11.75 -10.80 6.94
N CYS A 19 12.82 -10.90 7.70
CA CYS A 19 13.86 -9.90 7.82
C CYS A 19 15.22 -10.57 7.64
N ASP A 20 16.23 -9.73 7.45
CA ASP A 20 17.61 -10.18 7.51
C ASP A 20 17.92 -10.74 8.91
N PRO A 21 18.63 -11.88 9.04
CA PRO A 21 18.91 -12.48 10.33
C PRO A 21 19.77 -11.58 11.23
N GLU A 22 20.74 -10.86 10.68
CA GLU A 22 21.60 -9.96 11.47
C GLU A 22 20.77 -8.80 12.03
N LEU A 23 19.88 -8.23 11.20
CA LEU A 23 18.95 -7.19 11.63
C LEU A 23 18.00 -7.66 12.74
N LYS A 24 17.56 -8.93 12.69
CA LYS A 24 16.69 -9.50 13.70
C LYS A 24 17.41 -9.61 15.04
N ASP A 25 18.65 -10.09 15.03
CA ASP A 25 19.44 -10.30 16.23
C ASP A 25 19.81 -8.95 16.86
N ASP A 26 20.29 -7.99 16.06
CA ASP A 26 20.56 -6.61 16.52
C ASP A 26 19.32 -5.95 17.15
N TYR A 27 18.16 -6.14 16.53
CA TYR A 27 16.91 -5.57 17.03
C TYR A 27 16.43 -6.27 18.31
N GLN A 28 16.64 -7.57 18.45
CA GLN A 28 16.34 -8.32 19.66
C GLN A 28 17.20 -7.85 20.83
N ASP A 29 18.51 -7.64 20.61
CA ASP A 29 19.42 -7.15 21.64
C ASP A 29 18.96 -5.78 22.18
N VAL A 30 18.59 -4.85 21.29
CA VAL A 30 18.06 -3.53 21.68
C VAL A 30 16.76 -3.61 22.47
N LEU A 31 15.91 -4.60 22.19
CA LEU A 31 14.65 -4.81 22.91
C LEU A 31 14.88 -5.45 24.28
N ASP A 32 15.82 -6.38 24.38
CA ASP A 32 16.21 -7.02 25.63
C ASP A 32 16.81 -6.00 26.61
N GLU A 33 17.59 -5.02 26.13
CA GLU A 33 18.08 -3.89 26.94
C GLU A 33 16.96 -3.03 27.53
N ARG A 34 15.80 -2.97 26.84
CA ARG A 34 14.63 -2.18 27.25
C ARG A 34 13.59 -2.98 28.03
N GLY A 35 13.76 -4.31 28.10
CA GLY A 35 12.79 -5.23 28.69
C GLY A 35 11.47 -5.31 27.92
N ASP A 36 11.47 -4.95 26.63
CA ASP A 36 10.28 -4.96 25.77
C ASP A 36 10.24 -6.23 24.90
N SER A 37 9.03 -6.70 24.56
CA SER A 37 8.88 -7.82 23.64
C SER A 37 8.81 -7.34 22.18
N MET A 38 9.37 -8.13 21.26
CA MET A 38 9.31 -7.82 19.83
C MET A 38 7.88 -7.68 19.31
N SER A 39 6.93 -8.42 19.89
CA SER A 39 5.51 -8.31 19.52
C SER A 39 4.88 -7.01 20.00
N ASP A 40 5.25 -6.55 21.20
CA ASP A 40 4.73 -5.30 21.76
C ASP A 40 5.33 -4.07 21.06
N ASP A 41 6.63 -4.09 20.76
CA ASP A 41 7.25 -2.99 20.02
C ASP A 41 6.72 -2.92 18.58
N LEU A 42 6.60 -4.05 17.87
CA LEU A 42 5.99 -4.07 16.55
C LEU A 42 4.53 -3.57 16.56
N ARG A 43 3.75 -3.95 17.57
CA ARG A 43 2.36 -3.47 17.72
C ARG A 43 2.34 -1.96 17.97
N ARG A 44 3.17 -1.45 18.88
CA ARG A 44 3.29 -0.02 19.18
C ARG A 44 3.80 0.77 17.97
N HIS A 45 4.74 0.20 17.21
CA HIS A 45 5.25 0.79 15.99
C HIS A 45 4.18 0.84 14.91
N MET A 46 3.44 -0.26 14.68
CA MET A 46 2.30 -0.29 13.77
C MET A 46 1.24 0.74 14.16
N GLU A 47 0.89 0.83 15.45
CA GLU A 47 -0.05 1.83 15.95
C GLU A 47 0.49 3.25 15.72
N THR A 48 1.78 3.49 15.95
CA THR A 48 2.42 4.78 15.72
C THR A 48 2.44 5.16 14.25
N VAL A 49 2.75 4.23 13.35
CA VAL A 49 2.73 4.45 11.90
C VAL A 49 1.31 4.74 11.41
N VAL A 50 0.33 3.94 11.84
CA VAL A 50 -1.09 4.16 11.49
C VAL A 50 -1.61 5.47 12.08
N ARG A 51 -1.27 5.77 13.34
CA ARG A 51 -1.64 7.02 13.98
C ARG A 51 -0.96 8.21 13.31
N ARG A 52 0.30 8.14 12.91
CA ARG A 52 0.95 9.19 12.12
C ARG A 52 0.29 9.38 10.76
N ALA A 53 -0.10 8.29 10.10
CA ALA A 53 -0.86 8.36 8.85
C ALA A 53 -2.27 8.96 9.05
N ARG A 54 -2.89 8.77 10.21
CA ARG A 54 -4.23 9.32 10.55
C ARG A 54 -4.20 10.73 11.17
N SER A 55 -3.15 11.07 11.92
CA SER A 55 -2.94 12.37 12.58
C SER A 55 -2.22 13.38 11.69
N ARG A 56 -1.69 12.95 10.55
CA ARG A 56 -1.61 13.83 9.37
C ARG A 56 -3.04 14.13 8.92
N GLU A 57 -3.72 15.01 9.63
CA GLU A 57 -4.63 15.93 8.96
C GLU A 57 -3.79 16.63 7.88
N ALA A 58 -4.30 16.56 6.65
CA ALA A 58 -3.71 17.10 5.44
C ALA A 58 -3.06 18.46 5.67
N THR A 59 -1.73 18.54 5.51
CA THR A 59 -1.15 19.76 4.93
C THR A 59 -0.82 19.52 3.46
N GLU A 60 -0.49 18.28 3.07
CA GLU A 60 -0.32 17.86 1.67
C GLU A 60 -0.88 16.45 1.51
N GLU A 61 -2.14 16.32 1.08
CA GLU A 61 -2.63 15.06 0.52
C GLU A 61 -1.89 14.82 -0.79
N PHE A 62 -1.19 13.69 -0.93
CA PHE A 62 -0.58 13.34 -2.19
C PHE A 62 -1.67 12.90 -3.15
N ARG A 63 -2.10 13.84 -4.01
CA ARG A 63 -3.07 13.58 -5.08
C ARG A 63 -2.39 13.60 -6.44
N PRO A 64 -2.83 12.75 -7.37
CA PRO A 64 -2.28 12.75 -8.72
C PRO A 64 -2.57 14.07 -9.45
N ASP A 65 -1.60 14.50 -10.25
CA ASP A 65 -1.71 15.71 -11.05
C ASP A 65 -2.73 15.53 -12.19
N GLY A 66 -3.76 16.38 -12.17
CA GLY A 66 -4.80 16.45 -13.18
C GLY A 66 -6.14 15.93 -12.69
N GLU A 67 -7.18 16.71 -12.99
CA GLU A 67 -8.53 16.53 -12.45
C GLU A 67 -9.12 15.14 -12.73
N THR A 68 -8.99 14.64 -13.97
CA THR A 68 -9.48 13.29 -14.33
C THR A 68 -8.73 12.19 -13.60
N LEU A 69 -7.42 12.35 -13.39
CA LEU A 69 -6.58 11.34 -12.74
C LEU A 69 -6.89 11.28 -11.23
N ALA A 70 -7.13 12.44 -10.62
CA ALA A 70 -7.62 12.58 -9.25
C ALA A 70 -8.99 11.91 -9.07
N ARG A 71 -9.95 12.16 -9.97
CA ARG A 71 -11.27 11.49 -9.92
C ARG A 71 -11.17 9.96 -10.01
N VAL A 72 -10.31 9.45 -10.89
CA VAL A 72 -10.08 8.00 -11.00
C VAL A 72 -9.46 7.44 -9.73
N TYR A 73 -8.49 8.15 -9.13
CA TYR A 73 -7.88 7.74 -7.87
C TYR A 73 -8.88 7.75 -6.70
N ASP A 74 -9.70 8.80 -6.59
CA ASP A 74 -10.73 8.92 -5.56
C ASP A 74 -11.79 7.82 -5.70
N ALA A 75 -12.23 7.54 -6.93
CA ALA A 75 -13.15 6.43 -7.20
C ALA A 75 -12.53 5.09 -6.78
N LEU A 76 -11.26 4.82 -7.15
CA LEU A 76 -10.57 3.61 -6.72
C LEU A 76 -10.48 3.51 -5.19
N LEU A 77 -10.19 4.62 -4.51
CA LEU A 77 -10.10 4.67 -3.04
C LEU A 77 -11.46 4.38 -2.39
N ALA A 78 -12.54 4.95 -2.92
CA ALA A 78 -13.90 4.71 -2.44
C ALA A 78 -14.31 3.23 -2.57
N PHE A 79 -14.04 2.61 -3.72
CA PHE A 79 -14.37 1.19 -3.95
C PHE A 79 -13.43 0.22 -3.23
N ALA A 80 -12.20 0.62 -2.93
CA ALA A 80 -11.25 -0.18 -2.16
C ALA A 80 -11.60 -0.23 -0.67
N GLY A 81 -12.28 0.81 -0.16
CA GLY A 81 -12.66 0.97 1.24
C GLY A 81 -11.47 0.85 2.20
N ASP A 82 -11.72 0.40 3.42
CA ASP A 82 -10.68 0.24 4.45
C ASP A 82 -9.60 -0.78 4.09
N SER A 83 -9.92 -1.72 3.19
CA SER A 83 -8.98 -2.75 2.77
C SER A 83 -7.88 -2.23 1.83
N LEU A 84 -8.12 -1.05 1.23
CA LEU A 84 -7.25 -0.42 0.22
C LEU A 84 -6.90 -1.35 -0.94
N LYS A 85 -7.75 -2.35 -1.20
CA LYS A 85 -7.58 -3.38 -2.22
C LYS A 85 -8.90 -3.63 -2.93
N LEU A 86 -8.85 -3.80 -4.24
CA LEU A 86 -10.01 -4.18 -5.04
C LEU A 86 -9.58 -5.03 -6.25
N THR A 87 -10.54 -5.73 -6.86
CA THR A 87 -10.34 -6.41 -8.14
C THR A 87 -11.05 -5.62 -9.22
N LEU A 88 -10.28 -5.04 -10.15
CA LEU A 88 -10.78 -4.08 -11.13
C LEU A 88 -11.89 -4.65 -11.99
N ASN A 89 -11.79 -5.91 -12.41
CA ASN A 89 -12.80 -6.57 -13.25
C ASN A 89 -14.21 -6.62 -12.63
N TYR A 90 -14.32 -6.61 -11.29
CA TYR A 90 -15.63 -6.64 -10.62
C TYR A 90 -16.27 -5.26 -10.54
N TYR A 91 -15.46 -4.20 -10.58
CA TYR A 91 -15.90 -2.83 -10.34
C TYR A 91 -15.61 -1.90 -11.52
N ASP A 92 -15.12 -2.42 -12.65
CA ASP A 92 -14.61 -1.63 -13.78
C ASP A 92 -15.60 -0.57 -14.29
N SER A 93 -16.86 -0.97 -14.39
CA SER A 93 -17.94 -0.17 -14.94
C SER A 93 -18.44 0.83 -13.90
N ALA A 94 -18.46 0.43 -12.64
CA ALA A 94 -18.85 1.29 -11.53
C ALA A 94 -17.80 2.39 -11.29
N ILE A 95 -16.52 2.02 -11.27
CA ILE A 95 -15.39 2.96 -11.12
C ILE A 95 -15.31 3.91 -12.31
N ALA A 96 -15.49 3.41 -13.53
CA ALA A 96 -15.48 4.25 -14.74
C ALA A 96 -16.62 5.28 -14.71
N ASN A 97 -17.81 4.88 -14.29
CA ASN A 97 -18.95 5.79 -14.14
C ASN A 97 -18.72 6.81 -13.02
N GLU A 98 -18.23 6.38 -11.86
CA GLU A 98 -17.92 7.25 -10.72
C GLU A 98 -16.87 8.30 -11.08
N ALA A 99 -15.84 7.91 -11.83
CA ALA A 99 -14.77 8.80 -12.25
C ALA A 99 -15.11 9.63 -13.51
N ASP A 100 -16.31 9.48 -14.08
CA ASP A 100 -16.74 10.11 -15.34
C ASP A 100 -15.76 9.86 -16.51
N VAL A 101 -15.29 8.61 -16.63
CA VAL A 101 -14.38 8.19 -17.70
C VAL A 101 -14.97 7.05 -18.52
N LYS A 102 -14.54 6.92 -19.78
CA LYS A 102 -14.91 5.77 -20.60
C LYS A 102 -14.31 4.50 -20.00
N LYS A 103 -15.11 3.44 -19.91
CA LYS A 103 -14.68 2.11 -19.41
C LYS A 103 -13.37 1.62 -20.04
N GLY A 104 -13.21 1.76 -21.36
CA GLY A 104 -11.99 1.36 -22.08
C GLY A 104 -10.76 2.23 -21.79
N SER A 105 -10.93 3.39 -21.15
CA SER A 105 -9.83 4.29 -20.76
C SER A 105 -9.36 4.04 -19.32
N LEU A 106 -10.12 3.32 -18.49
CA LEU A 106 -9.80 3.09 -17.09
C LEU A 106 -8.44 2.37 -16.93
N ASP A 107 -8.15 1.42 -17.82
CA ASP A 107 -6.87 0.71 -17.86
C ASP A 107 -5.67 1.64 -18.08
N ALA A 108 -5.80 2.61 -18.99
CA ALA A 108 -4.75 3.60 -19.24
C ALA A 108 -4.53 4.50 -18.01
N PHE A 109 -5.60 4.89 -17.31
CA PHE A 109 -5.50 5.71 -16.11
C PHE A 109 -4.91 4.94 -14.93
N THR A 110 -5.31 3.68 -14.70
CA THR A 110 -4.75 2.85 -13.63
C THR A 110 -3.27 2.56 -13.85
N HIS A 111 -2.85 2.30 -15.10
CA HIS A 111 -1.43 2.16 -15.44
C HIS A 111 -0.65 3.46 -15.22
N ARG A 112 -1.25 4.62 -15.53
CA ARG A 112 -0.64 5.92 -15.24
C ARG A 112 -0.49 6.15 -13.74
N LEU A 113 -1.53 5.89 -12.95
CA LEU A 113 -1.50 5.96 -11.48
C LEU A 113 -0.44 5.00 -10.91
N GLN A 114 -0.24 3.82 -11.50
CA GLN A 114 0.79 2.89 -11.06
C GLN A 114 2.20 3.43 -11.30
N ARG A 115 2.42 4.05 -12.46
CA ARG A 115 3.70 4.68 -12.82
C ARG A 115 4.04 5.86 -11.91
N GLU A 116 3.03 6.67 -11.61
CA GLU A 116 3.16 7.81 -10.69
C GLU A 116 3.19 7.36 -9.22
N GLY A 117 2.89 6.09 -8.95
CA GLY A 117 3.00 5.52 -7.62
C GLY A 117 1.83 5.88 -6.72
N TYR A 118 0.61 5.97 -7.23
CA TYR A 118 -0.64 6.12 -6.47
C TYR A 118 -1.41 4.80 -6.29
N VAL A 119 -1.15 3.81 -7.15
CA VAL A 119 -1.71 2.46 -7.03
C VAL A 119 -0.65 1.41 -7.34
N ASN A 120 -0.92 0.17 -6.95
CA ASN A 120 -0.17 -0.97 -7.46
C ASN A 120 -1.12 -1.95 -8.14
N LEU A 121 -0.84 -2.25 -9.41
CA LEU A 121 -1.55 -3.25 -10.19
C LEU A 121 -0.80 -4.57 -10.07
N SER A 122 -1.52 -5.63 -9.74
CA SER A 122 -1.02 -7.00 -9.70
C SER A 122 -2.05 -7.89 -10.38
N GLY A 123 -1.63 -8.97 -11.03
CA GLY A 123 -2.55 -9.87 -11.73
C GLY A 123 -1.81 -10.97 -12.46
N ASP A 124 -2.58 -11.87 -13.07
CA ASP A 124 -2.06 -13.06 -13.76
C ASP A 124 -1.27 -12.76 -15.05
N GLY A 125 -1.03 -11.48 -15.35
CA GLY A 125 -0.30 -11.01 -16.53
C GLY A 125 -1.17 -10.94 -17.79
N PRO A 126 -0.67 -10.28 -18.85
CA PRO A 126 -1.42 -10.06 -20.10
C PRO A 126 -1.67 -11.35 -20.89
N THR A 127 -1.04 -12.47 -20.51
CA THR A 127 -1.13 -13.77 -21.18
C THR A 127 -2.41 -14.56 -20.85
N VAL A 128 -3.18 -14.15 -19.85
CA VAL A 128 -4.39 -14.88 -19.42
C VAL A 128 -5.64 -14.22 -19.98
N ARG A 129 -6.47 -14.97 -20.73
CA ARG A 129 -7.71 -14.50 -21.38
C ARG A 129 -8.77 -13.90 -20.44
N ARG A 130 -8.60 -14.07 -19.12
CA ARG A 130 -9.43 -13.51 -18.04
C ARG A 130 -8.54 -13.15 -16.85
N SER A 131 -7.50 -12.36 -17.08
CA SER A 131 -6.63 -11.90 -16.01
C SER A 131 -7.43 -11.03 -15.05
N ASN A 132 -7.46 -11.41 -13.77
CA ASN A 132 -7.96 -10.54 -12.73
C ASN A 132 -6.89 -9.50 -12.41
N THR A 133 -7.21 -8.23 -12.65
CA THR A 133 -6.36 -7.11 -12.23
C THR A 133 -6.74 -6.74 -10.80
N TYR A 134 -5.85 -7.07 -9.87
CA TYR A 134 -5.90 -6.64 -8.48
C TYR A 134 -5.26 -5.26 -8.36
N VAL A 135 -5.97 -4.32 -7.76
CA VAL A 135 -5.51 -2.95 -7.52
C VAL A 135 -5.36 -2.78 -6.02
N ARG A 136 -4.16 -2.40 -5.58
CA ARG A 136 -3.92 -1.89 -4.24
C ARG A 136 -3.82 -0.37 -4.31
N VAL A 137 -4.79 0.31 -3.74
CA VAL A 137 -4.85 1.77 -3.71
C VAL A 137 -4.01 2.27 -2.55
N LYS A 138 -3.23 3.31 -2.79
CA LYS A 138 -2.40 3.91 -1.75
C LYS A 138 -3.23 4.93 -0.98
N PRO A 139 -3.12 5.03 0.35
CA PRO A 139 -3.82 6.08 1.08
C PRO A 139 -3.18 7.45 0.77
N PRO A 140 -3.97 8.54 0.77
CA PRO A 140 -3.50 9.88 0.38
C PRO A 140 -2.45 10.47 1.33
N ALA A 141 -2.31 9.91 2.54
CA ALA A 141 -1.29 10.29 3.50
C ALA A 141 0.11 9.68 3.24
N ALA A 142 0.21 8.73 2.30
CA ALA A 142 1.45 8.04 1.98
C ALA A 142 2.13 8.67 0.76
N ASP A 143 3.43 8.95 0.89
CA ASP A 143 4.23 9.51 -0.20
C ASP A 143 4.29 8.53 -1.39
N PRO A 144 3.87 8.94 -2.59
CA PRO A 144 3.90 8.09 -3.79
C PRO A 144 5.33 7.74 -4.22
N GLU A 145 6.32 8.58 -3.91
CA GLU A 145 7.73 8.45 -4.31
C GLU A 145 8.52 7.44 -3.47
N GLU A 146 8.24 7.34 -2.17
CA GLU A 146 8.98 6.50 -1.22
C GLU A 146 8.54 5.03 -1.20
N TRP A 147 7.50 4.66 -1.94
CA TRP A 147 6.90 3.34 -1.78
C TRP A 147 7.65 2.21 -2.52
N VAL A 148 7.93 1.14 -1.76
CA VAL A 148 8.53 -0.18 -2.13
C VAL A 148 8.02 -0.83 -3.44
N HIS A 149 6.85 -0.47 -3.97
CA HIS A 149 6.29 -1.04 -5.21
C HIS A 149 6.06 -0.02 -6.33
N ARG A 150 6.65 1.17 -6.26
CA ARG A 150 6.69 2.09 -7.42
C ARG A 150 7.39 1.35 -8.56
N HIS A 151 6.73 1.27 -9.73
CA HIS A 151 7.38 0.78 -10.94
C HIS A 151 8.46 1.79 -11.33
N ARG A 152 9.65 1.70 -10.71
CA ARG A 152 10.80 2.53 -11.08
C ARG A 152 11.02 2.35 -12.57
N THR A 153 11.08 3.45 -13.30
CA THR A 153 11.47 3.45 -14.70
C THR A 153 12.86 2.82 -14.83
N VAL A 154 13.20 2.31 -16.03
CA VAL A 154 14.54 1.75 -16.28
C VAL A 154 15.64 2.77 -15.95
N ALA A 155 15.37 4.06 -16.18
CA ALA A 155 16.27 5.17 -15.86
C ALA A 155 16.47 5.33 -14.32
N GLU A 156 15.40 5.29 -13.53
CA GLU A 156 15.48 5.36 -12.07
C GLU A 156 16.17 4.13 -11.46
N ARG A 157 15.93 2.93 -12.01
CA ARG A 157 16.65 1.71 -11.61
C ARG A 157 18.15 1.83 -11.89
N ARG A 158 18.55 2.43 -13.01
CA ARG A 158 19.96 2.69 -13.35
C ARG A 158 20.59 3.74 -12.43
N ARG A 159 19.86 4.78 -12.04
CA ARG A 159 20.33 5.81 -11.10
C ARG A 159 20.52 5.26 -9.69
N ALA A 160 19.56 4.47 -9.20
CA ALA A 160 19.67 3.80 -7.89
C ALA A 160 20.85 2.82 -7.83
N ARG A 161 21.20 2.16 -8.96
CA ARG A 161 22.40 1.31 -9.05
C ARG A 161 23.72 2.08 -9.18
N ARG A 162 23.70 3.33 -9.67
CA ARG A 162 24.88 4.20 -9.78
C ARG A 162 25.18 5.00 -8.51
N GLY A 163 24.24 5.08 -7.57
CA GLY A 163 24.41 5.77 -6.28
C GLY A 163 25.01 4.90 -5.17
N GLY A 164 25.48 3.69 -5.49
CA GLY A 164 26.14 2.82 -4.52
C GLY A 164 27.60 3.23 -4.30
N VAL A 165 27.86 3.82 -3.12
CA VAL A 165 29.12 3.92 -2.38
C VAL A 165 30.28 4.63 -3.10
N PRO A 166 30.70 5.85 -2.68
CA PRO A 166 32.07 6.29 -2.98
C PRO A 166 33.01 5.26 -2.37
N ALA A 167 33.91 4.70 -3.18
CA ALA A 167 35.01 3.90 -2.67
C ALA A 167 35.82 4.79 -1.71
N ASP A 168 35.76 4.47 -0.42
CA ASP A 168 36.73 4.94 0.56
C ASP A 168 37.98 4.08 0.36
N ASP A 169 39.11 4.78 0.14
CA ASP A 169 40.51 4.37 -0.10
C ASP A 169 40.87 3.66 -1.42
#